data_AF-A0A6P8N2Q0-F1
#
_entry.id   AF-A0A6P8N2Q0-F1
#
_cell.length_a   1.000
_cell.length_b   1.000
_cell.length_c   1.000
_cell.angle_alpha   90.00
_cell.angle_beta   90.00
_cell.angle_gamma   90.00
#
_symmetry.space_group_name_H-M   'P 1'
#
loop_
_entity.id
_entity.type
_entity.pdbx_description
1 polymer ?
#
loop_
_entity_poly.entity_id
_entity_poly.type
_entity_poly.pdbx_seq_one_letter_code
_entity_poly.pdbx_strand_id
1 'polypeptide(L)'
;MSTRLFRRIVNVDIEANISYSYVTSAIFITVRQVDNCKTQHLSWYHCAEMETILQQKIIEATHCVEKQLDTEIEKLENLDISDFEKLREQRLKKLKLLQQQKQNWLALGHGEYSELYDEKEFFEISKKSQNIVCLFCKDDSPRCKIVDHHLKILAKKHIEAKFCKLNVVRCPFLTERLRIKIIPTIALIVNGKTNDYIVGFTDLGNRDDFSTEILEYRISLSGAITFEENLSSENNKKPWLSQVSKPKTIKGPNGLNSDDSDED
;
A
#
# COMPACT_ATOMS: atom_id res chain seq x y z
N MET A 1 24.83 -10.14 -96.05
CA MET A 1 23.53 -9.49 -95.75
C MET A 1 22.56 -10.61 -95.40
N SER A 2 21.79 -10.68 -94.31
CA SER A 2 21.47 -9.74 -93.24
C SER A 2 20.95 -10.58 -92.06
N THR A 3 21.75 -10.82 -91.02
CA THR A 3 21.33 -11.54 -89.79
C THR A 3 21.03 -10.60 -88.63
N ARG A 4 20.70 -9.33 -88.91
CA ARG A 4 20.42 -8.33 -87.85
C ARG A 4 19.02 -7.72 -87.90
N LEU A 5 18.07 -8.36 -88.58
CA LEU A 5 16.65 -7.95 -88.51
C LEU A 5 15.86 -8.63 -87.38
N PHE A 6 16.36 -9.73 -86.80
CA PHE A 6 15.61 -10.47 -85.77
C PHE A 6 15.70 -9.88 -84.35
N ARG A 7 16.54 -8.85 -84.14
CA ARG A 7 16.71 -8.20 -82.82
C ARG A 7 15.73 -7.05 -82.56
N ARG A 8 14.82 -6.76 -83.50
CA ARG A 8 13.93 -5.59 -83.45
C ARG A 8 12.50 -5.89 -82.98
N ILE A 9 12.09 -7.16 -82.95
CA ILE A 9 10.73 -7.55 -82.56
C ILE A 9 10.63 -7.92 -81.06
N VAL A 10 11.70 -8.47 -80.45
CA VAL A 10 11.66 -8.87 -79.03
C VAL A 10 11.81 -7.68 -78.05
N ASN A 11 12.29 -6.51 -78.51
CA ASN A 11 12.50 -5.34 -77.65
C ASN A 11 11.27 -4.44 -77.48
N VAL A 12 10.27 -4.51 -78.37
CA VAL A 12 9.12 -3.59 -78.31
C VAL A 12 8.09 -4.06 -77.26
N ASP A 13 7.93 -5.36 -77.05
CA ASP A 13 6.95 -5.89 -76.09
C ASP A 13 7.42 -5.80 -74.63
N ILE A 14 8.73 -5.67 -74.38
CA ILE A 14 9.29 -5.52 -73.03
C ILE A 14 9.11 -4.08 -72.53
N GLU A 15 9.23 -3.07 -73.40
CA GLU A 15 9.08 -1.67 -73.01
C GLU A 15 7.62 -1.29 -72.67
N ALA A 16 6.63 -1.92 -73.31
CA ALA A 16 5.22 -1.69 -73.02
C ALA A 16 4.79 -2.24 -71.65
N ASN A 17 5.34 -3.40 -71.24
CA ASN A 17 4.99 -4.06 -69.98
C ASN A 17 5.64 -3.38 -68.75
N ILE A 18 6.82 -2.82 -68.94
CA ILE A 18 7.51 -1.95 -67.98
C ILE A 18 6.63 -0.72 -67.71
N SER A 19 6.19 -0.02 -68.76
CA SER A 19 5.36 1.19 -68.61
C SER A 19 4.06 0.98 -67.82
N TYR A 20 3.31 -0.11 -68.08
CA TYR A 20 2.05 -0.39 -67.38
C TYR A 20 2.25 -0.73 -65.88
N SER A 21 3.35 -1.41 -65.54
CA SER A 21 3.74 -1.69 -64.14
C SER A 21 4.12 -0.42 -63.38
N TYR A 22 4.83 0.51 -64.03
CA TYR A 22 5.21 1.79 -63.39
C TYR A 22 4.02 2.73 -63.24
N VAL A 23 3.10 2.77 -64.21
CA VAL A 23 1.90 3.63 -64.11
C VAL A 23 0.93 3.14 -63.04
N THR A 24 0.70 1.83 -62.93
CA THR A 24 -0.14 1.25 -61.87
C THR A 24 0.51 1.39 -60.49
N SER A 25 1.83 1.20 -60.37
CA SER A 25 2.57 1.43 -59.12
C SER A 25 2.60 2.91 -58.73
N ALA A 26 2.76 3.82 -59.68
CA ALA A 26 2.73 5.26 -59.42
C ALA A 26 1.33 5.74 -58.99
N ILE A 27 0.27 5.19 -59.56
CA ILE A 27 -1.12 5.45 -59.12
C ILE A 27 -1.36 4.86 -57.72
N PHE A 28 -0.88 3.65 -57.44
CA PHE A 28 -1.03 3.03 -56.10
C PHE A 28 -0.21 3.75 -55.02
N ILE A 29 0.98 4.24 -55.37
CA ILE A 29 1.83 5.06 -54.49
C ILE A 29 1.19 6.42 -54.26
N THR A 30 0.67 7.08 -55.29
CA THR A 30 0.00 8.39 -55.12
C THR A 30 -1.31 8.29 -54.35
N VAL A 31 -2.12 7.25 -54.57
CA VAL A 31 -3.32 6.98 -53.75
C VAL A 31 -2.94 6.67 -52.30
N ARG A 32 -1.93 5.82 -52.05
CA ARG A 32 -1.39 5.58 -50.69
C ARG A 32 -0.83 6.85 -50.04
N GLN A 33 -0.18 7.73 -50.80
CA GLN A 33 0.40 8.98 -50.30
C GLN A 33 -0.71 9.97 -49.90
N VAL A 34 -1.79 10.04 -50.67
CA VAL A 34 -2.96 10.90 -50.40
C VAL A 34 -3.75 10.39 -49.19
N ASP A 35 -3.94 9.07 -49.06
CA ASP A 35 -4.63 8.47 -47.91
C ASP A 35 -3.80 8.58 -46.62
N ASN A 36 -2.48 8.42 -46.68
CA ASN A 36 -1.60 8.60 -45.52
C ASN A 36 -1.54 10.07 -45.07
N CYS A 37 -1.54 11.03 -46.00
CA CYS A 37 -1.58 12.47 -45.68
C CYS A 37 -2.91 12.89 -45.04
N LYS A 38 -4.05 12.37 -45.53
CA LYS A 38 -5.37 12.59 -44.90
C LYS A 38 -5.46 11.94 -43.51
N THR A 39 -4.92 10.74 -43.34
CA THR A 39 -4.93 10.00 -42.06
C THR A 39 -4.03 10.68 -41.01
N GLN A 40 -2.88 11.23 -41.42
CA GLN A 40 -1.99 12.01 -40.54
C GLN A 40 -2.61 13.36 -40.15
N HIS A 41 -3.32 14.02 -41.08
CA HIS A 41 -4.07 15.25 -40.77
C HIS A 41 -5.21 14.95 -39.79
N LEU A 42 -6.07 13.96 -40.05
CA LEU A 42 -7.13 13.53 -39.13
C LEU A 42 -6.60 13.12 -37.74
N SER A 43 -5.42 12.48 -37.68
CA SER A 43 -4.74 12.10 -36.43
C SER A 43 -4.27 13.33 -35.62
N TRP A 44 -3.72 14.36 -36.28
CA TRP A 44 -3.28 15.59 -35.63
C TRP A 44 -4.45 16.39 -35.05
N TYR A 45 -5.59 16.44 -35.76
CA TYR A 45 -6.83 17.05 -35.25
C TYR A 45 -7.42 16.24 -34.08
N HIS A 46 -7.40 14.90 -34.14
CA HIS A 46 -7.85 14.06 -33.03
C HIS A 46 -6.97 14.19 -31.78
N CYS A 47 -5.64 14.30 -31.93
CA CYS A 47 -4.74 14.56 -30.78
C CYS A 47 -4.98 15.94 -30.16
N ALA A 48 -5.13 17.00 -30.97
CA ALA A 48 -5.40 18.34 -30.47
C ALA A 48 -6.79 18.45 -29.78
N GLU A 49 -7.80 17.73 -30.27
CA GLU A 49 -9.12 17.67 -29.65
C GLU A 49 -9.14 16.83 -28.37
N MET A 50 -8.34 15.77 -28.29
CA MET A 50 -8.14 15.02 -27.05
C MET A 50 -7.43 15.85 -25.97
N GLU A 51 -6.45 16.69 -26.34
CA GLU A 51 -5.78 17.60 -25.40
C GLU A 51 -6.76 18.64 -24.82
N THR A 52 -7.62 19.24 -25.64
CA THR A 52 -8.61 20.22 -25.16
C THR A 52 -9.69 19.57 -24.28
N ILE A 53 -10.15 18.37 -24.64
CA ILE A 53 -11.10 17.60 -23.83
C ILE A 53 -10.46 17.21 -22.49
N LEU A 54 -9.20 16.79 -22.49
CA LEU A 54 -8.47 16.47 -21.26
C LEU A 54 -8.30 17.70 -20.36
N GLN A 55 -7.94 18.85 -20.93
CA GLN A 55 -7.86 20.11 -20.19
C GLN A 55 -9.22 20.49 -19.57
N GLN A 56 -10.30 20.34 -20.32
CA GLN A 56 -11.64 20.65 -19.83
C GLN A 56 -12.08 19.68 -18.72
N LYS A 57 -11.72 18.40 -18.83
CA LYS A 57 -11.95 17.41 -17.79
C LYS A 57 -11.13 17.68 -16.52
N ILE A 58 -9.88 18.13 -16.67
CA ILE A 58 -9.05 18.56 -15.54
C ILE A 58 -9.69 19.78 -14.85
N ILE A 59 -10.12 20.78 -15.61
CA ILE A 59 -10.78 21.98 -15.06
C ILE A 59 -12.09 21.62 -14.34
N GLU A 60 -12.89 20.73 -14.91
CA GLU A 60 -14.14 20.24 -14.31
C GLU A 60 -13.87 19.49 -13.00
N ALA A 61 -12.84 18.62 -12.98
CA ALA A 61 -12.41 17.92 -11.77
C ALA A 61 -11.91 18.89 -10.69
N THR A 62 -11.08 19.88 -11.05
CA THR A 62 -10.56 20.89 -10.13
C THR A 62 -11.70 21.70 -9.51
N HIS A 63 -12.64 22.18 -10.33
CA HIS A 63 -13.78 22.96 -9.84
C HIS A 63 -14.74 22.12 -8.98
N CYS A 64 -14.87 20.82 -9.24
CA CYS A 64 -15.62 19.92 -8.37
C CYS A 64 -14.97 19.81 -6.99
N VAL A 65 -13.64 19.66 -6.94
CA VAL A 65 -12.87 19.61 -5.68
C VAL A 65 -12.93 20.96 -4.95
N GLU A 66 -12.75 22.09 -5.64
CA GLU A 66 -12.85 23.43 -5.06
C GLU A 66 -14.22 23.66 -4.42
N LYS A 67 -15.31 23.33 -5.12
CA LYS A 67 -16.66 23.44 -4.56
C LYS A 67 -16.87 22.56 -3.34
N GLN A 68 -16.33 21.36 -3.33
CA GLN A 68 -16.40 20.50 -2.14
C GLN A 68 -15.66 21.15 -0.97
N LEU A 69 -14.47 21.70 -1.20
CA LEU A 69 -13.69 22.41 -0.19
C LEU A 69 -14.41 23.67 0.32
N ASP A 70 -14.99 24.48 -0.57
CA ASP A 70 -15.75 25.68 -0.19
C ASP A 70 -16.94 25.33 0.72
N THR A 71 -17.67 24.25 0.39
CA THR A 71 -18.79 23.79 1.25
C THR A 71 -18.33 23.23 2.59
N GLU A 72 -17.12 22.68 2.69
CA GLU A 72 -16.55 22.25 3.96
C GLU A 72 -16.08 23.45 4.79
N ILE A 73 -15.48 24.46 4.16
CA ILE A 73 -15.05 25.70 4.82
C ILE A 73 -16.27 26.43 5.41
N GLU A 74 -17.34 26.59 4.63
CA GLU A 74 -18.58 27.21 5.09
C GLU A 74 -19.20 26.45 6.27
N LYS A 75 -19.13 25.11 6.28
CA LYS A 75 -19.58 24.30 7.42
C LYS A 75 -18.71 24.52 8.65
N LEU A 76 -17.40 24.64 8.49
CA LEU A 76 -16.46 24.87 9.60
C LEU A 76 -16.64 26.26 10.22
N GLU A 77 -16.90 27.28 9.39
CA GLU A 77 -17.15 28.67 9.84
C GLU A 77 -18.46 28.79 10.62
N ASN A 78 -19.45 27.94 10.32
CA ASN A 78 -20.74 27.89 10.99
C ASN A 78 -20.82 26.86 12.14
N LEU A 79 -19.70 26.32 12.62
CA LEU A 79 -19.70 25.39 13.75
C LEU A 79 -20.05 26.11 15.07
N ASP A 80 -21.11 25.64 15.72
CA ASP A 80 -21.53 26.16 17.02
C ASP A 80 -20.74 25.53 18.19
N ILE A 81 -20.78 26.18 19.35
CA ILE A 81 -20.19 25.68 20.61
C ILE A 81 -20.68 24.26 20.93
N SER A 82 -21.95 23.95 20.63
CA SER A 82 -22.53 22.61 20.80
C SER A 82 -21.82 21.54 19.95
N ASP A 83 -21.34 21.88 18.76
CA ASP A 83 -20.68 20.92 17.87
C ASP A 83 -19.25 20.63 18.34
N PHE A 84 -18.57 21.61 18.93
CA PHE A 84 -17.30 21.38 19.63
C PHE A 84 -17.47 20.47 20.86
N GLU A 85 -18.56 20.63 21.62
CA GLU A 85 -18.88 19.74 22.74
C GLU A 85 -19.15 18.30 22.27
N LYS A 86 -19.94 18.12 21.21
CA LYS A 86 -20.17 16.80 20.58
C LYS A 86 -18.86 16.16 20.13
N LEU A 87 -17.96 16.92 19.51
CA LEU A 87 -16.65 16.42 19.07
C LEU A 87 -15.79 15.99 20.27
N ARG A 88 -15.79 16.76 21.35
CA ARG A 88 -15.10 16.42 22.60
C ARG A 88 -15.65 15.13 23.21
N GLU A 89 -16.97 15.00 23.29
CA GLU A 89 -17.61 13.78 23.76
C GLU A 89 -17.27 12.56 22.89
N GLN A 90 -17.30 12.71 21.56
CA GLN A 90 -16.95 11.63 20.64
C GLN A 90 -15.52 11.14 20.83
N ARG A 91 -14.56 12.07 21.01
CA ARG A 91 -13.16 11.71 21.30
C ARG A 91 -13.05 11.00 22.65
N LEU A 92 -13.70 11.51 23.69
CA LEU A 92 -13.71 10.87 25.01
C LEU A 92 -14.32 9.46 24.95
N LYS A 93 -15.43 9.28 24.24
CA LYS A 93 -16.08 7.98 24.02
C LYS A 93 -15.15 7.01 23.30
N LYS A 94 -14.46 7.44 22.24
CA LYS A 94 -13.46 6.63 21.52
C LYS A 94 -12.30 6.21 22.42
N LEU A 95 -11.75 7.13 23.22
CA LEU A 95 -10.67 6.83 24.16
C LEU A 95 -11.11 5.81 25.22
N LYS A 96 -12.31 5.98 25.80
CA LYS A 96 -12.88 5.02 26.75
C LYS A 96 -13.06 3.63 26.15
N LEU A 97 -13.56 3.56 24.91
CA LEU A 97 -13.74 2.29 24.20
C LEU A 97 -12.41 1.56 23.96
N LEU A 98 -11.39 2.28 23.48
CA LEU A 98 -10.06 1.71 23.27
C LEU A 98 -9.43 1.23 24.59
N GLN A 99 -9.60 1.99 25.67
CA GLN A 99 -9.12 1.59 27.00
C GLN A 99 -9.83 0.32 27.49
N GLN A 100 -11.15 0.23 27.33
CA GLN A 100 -11.92 -0.95 27.72
C GLN A 100 -11.51 -2.18 26.88
N GLN A 101 -11.32 -1.99 25.57
CA GLN A 101 -10.86 -3.06 24.68
C GLN A 101 -9.47 -3.56 25.08
N LYS A 102 -8.54 -2.66 25.39
CA LYS A 102 -7.22 -2.98 25.94
C LYS A 102 -7.30 -3.77 27.24
N GLN A 103 -8.18 -3.38 28.16
CA GLN A 103 -8.41 -4.13 29.40
C GLN A 103 -8.97 -5.54 29.14
N ASN A 104 -9.91 -5.68 28.19
CA ASN A 104 -10.45 -6.97 27.81
C ASN A 104 -9.37 -7.89 27.23
N TRP A 105 -8.50 -7.38 26.36
CA TRP A 105 -7.38 -8.15 25.82
C TRP A 105 -6.42 -8.61 26.91
N LEU A 106 -6.06 -7.74 27.86
CA LEU A 106 -5.24 -8.11 29.00
C LEU A 106 -5.91 -9.17 29.89
N ALA A 107 -7.22 -9.07 30.12
CA ALA A 107 -7.98 -10.07 30.88
C ALA A 107 -8.03 -11.43 30.18
N LEU A 108 -7.96 -11.46 28.85
CA LEU A 108 -7.84 -12.67 28.04
C LEU A 108 -6.39 -13.20 27.94
N GLY A 109 -5.43 -12.54 28.62
CA GLY A 109 -4.02 -12.89 28.61
C GLY A 109 -3.27 -12.50 27.34
N HIS A 110 -3.77 -11.52 26.57
CA HIS A 110 -3.00 -10.92 25.48
C HIS A 110 -1.88 -10.05 26.07
N GLY A 111 -0.80 -9.82 25.32
CA GLY A 111 0.41 -9.17 25.86
C GLY A 111 1.49 -10.14 26.33
N GLU A 112 1.13 -11.42 26.48
CA GLU A 112 2.03 -12.49 26.90
C GLU A 112 2.17 -13.57 25.83
N TYR A 113 3.40 -14.08 25.71
CA TYR A 113 3.72 -15.20 24.83
C TYR A 113 3.58 -16.52 25.59
N SER A 114 2.52 -17.27 25.29
CA SER A 114 2.18 -18.52 25.97
C SER A 114 2.36 -19.74 25.08
N GLU A 115 2.95 -20.80 25.61
CA GLU A 115 2.99 -22.12 24.96
C GLU A 115 1.70 -22.89 25.24
N LEU A 116 1.11 -23.46 24.19
CA LEU A 116 -0.08 -24.31 24.26
C LEU A 116 0.33 -25.77 24.26
N TYR A 117 -0.23 -26.53 25.19
CA TYR A 117 0.08 -27.95 25.33
C TYR A 117 -0.85 -28.80 24.46
N ASP A 118 -2.12 -28.42 24.42
CA ASP A 118 -3.18 -29.18 23.76
C ASP A 118 -3.84 -28.39 22.60
N GLU A 119 -4.29 -29.12 21.59
CA GLU A 119 -5.07 -28.56 20.48
C GLU A 119 -6.39 -27.96 20.94
N LYS A 120 -6.96 -28.47 22.04
CA LYS A 120 -8.20 -27.96 22.63
C LYS A 120 -8.03 -26.52 23.11
N GLU A 121 -6.91 -26.22 23.76
CA GLU A 121 -6.60 -24.87 24.24
C GLU A 121 -6.52 -23.88 23.07
N PHE A 122 -5.94 -24.30 21.94
CA PHE A 122 -5.90 -23.49 20.73
C PHE A 122 -7.30 -23.13 20.23
N PHE A 123 -8.24 -24.08 20.20
CA PHE A 123 -9.62 -23.80 19.80
C PHE A 123 -10.37 -22.91 20.80
N GLU A 124 -10.07 -23.02 22.10
CA GLU A 124 -10.64 -22.13 23.11
C GLU A 124 -10.13 -20.69 22.93
N ILE A 125 -8.84 -20.52 22.68
CA ILE A 125 -8.24 -19.22 22.39
C ILE A 125 -8.82 -18.64 21.10
N SER A 126 -8.99 -19.46 20.06
CA SER A 126 -9.61 -19.05 18.79
C SER A 126 -11.06 -18.61 18.92
N LYS A 127 -11.78 -19.04 19.96
CA LYS A 127 -13.15 -18.55 20.24
C LYS A 127 -13.15 -17.24 21.02
N LYS A 128 -12.15 -17.03 21.89
CA LYS A 128 -12.05 -15.86 22.77
C LYS A 128 -11.39 -14.67 22.06
N SER A 129 -10.45 -14.93 21.17
CA SER A 129 -9.60 -13.93 20.53
C SER A 129 -9.86 -13.88 19.03
N GLN A 130 -10.00 -12.66 18.49
CA GLN A 130 -10.22 -12.45 17.05
C GLN A 130 -8.92 -12.62 16.25
N ASN A 131 -7.83 -12.04 16.75
CA ASN A 131 -6.53 -12.04 16.09
C ASN A 131 -5.55 -12.93 16.86
N ILE A 132 -4.95 -13.89 16.17
CA ILE A 132 -4.02 -14.86 16.75
C ILE A 132 -2.82 -15.02 15.82
N VAL A 133 -1.64 -14.98 16.42
CA VAL A 133 -0.36 -15.29 15.78
C VAL A 133 0.18 -16.55 16.45
N CYS A 134 0.14 -17.68 15.74
CA CYS A 134 0.53 -18.97 16.29
C CYS A 134 1.77 -19.52 15.59
N LEU A 135 2.84 -19.77 16.35
CA LEU A 135 4.05 -20.43 15.88
C LEU A 135 3.91 -21.95 15.99
N PHE A 136 3.95 -22.62 14.85
CA PHE A 136 4.09 -24.07 14.76
C PHE A 136 5.57 -24.42 14.72
N CYS A 137 6.01 -25.11 15.76
CA CYS A 137 7.41 -25.42 15.97
C CYS A 137 7.65 -26.87 16.41
N LYS A 138 8.88 -27.35 16.23
CA LYS A 138 9.43 -28.55 16.87
C LYS A 138 10.62 -28.16 17.74
N ASP A 139 10.71 -28.70 18.96
CA ASP A 139 11.72 -28.31 19.98
C ASP A 139 13.18 -28.51 19.53
N ASP A 140 13.43 -29.46 18.63
CA ASP A 140 14.78 -29.79 18.13
C ASP A 140 15.32 -28.78 17.11
N SER A 141 14.49 -27.86 16.59
CA SER A 141 14.88 -26.96 15.50
C SER A 141 15.51 -25.66 16.02
N PRO A 142 16.76 -25.31 15.63
CA PRO A 142 17.37 -24.05 16.06
C PRO A 142 16.64 -22.83 15.48
N ARG A 143 16.15 -22.93 14.24
CA ARG A 143 15.41 -21.88 13.56
C ARG A 143 14.11 -21.47 14.26
N CYS A 144 13.48 -22.42 14.95
CA CYS A 144 12.33 -22.08 15.79
C CYS A 144 12.68 -21.11 16.92
N LYS A 145 13.85 -21.29 17.56
CA LYS A 145 14.26 -20.49 18.72
C LYS A 145 14.46 -19.02 18.35
N ILE A 146 14.87 -18.77 17.12
CA ILE A 146 14.99 -17.42 16.56
C ILE A 146 13.62 -16.75 16.51
N VAL A 147 12.65 -17.40 15.86
CA VAL A 147 11.28 -16.87 15.75
C VAL A 147 10.63 -16.70 17.14
N ASP A 148 10.85 -17.67 18.03
CA ASP A 148 10.38 -17.63 19.43
C ASP A 148 10.82 -16.36 20.16
N HIS A 149 12.10 -15.98 20.01
CA HIS A 149 12.65 -14.76 20.58
C HIS A 149 11.95 -13.50 20.05
N HIS A 150 11.77 -13.39 18.72
CA HIS A 150 11.10 -12.22 18.14
C HIS A 150 9.62 -12.14 18.53
N LEU A 151 8.89 -13.26 18.54
CA LEU A 151 7.49 -13.28 18.96
C LEU A 151 7.31 -12.91 20.43
N LYS A 152 8.26 -13.25 21.31
CA LYS A 152 8.23 -12.83 22.72
C LYS A 152 8.36 -11.31 22.89
N ILE A 153 9.12 -10.65 22.00
CA ILE A 153 9.22 -9.18 21.97
C ILE A 153 7.92 -8.59 21.42
N LEU A 154 7.43 -9.12 20.31
CA LEU A 154 6.21 -8.64 19.64
C LEU A 154 4.96 -8.82 20.50
N ALA A 155 4.87 -9.90 21.27
CA ALA A 155 3.74 -10.15 22.16
C ALA A 155 3.51 -9.02 23.16
N LYS A 156 4.60 -8.41 23.67
CA LYS A 156 4.50 -7.28 24.61
C LYS A 156 4.11 -5.97 23.92
N LYS A 157 4.49 -5.81 22.65
CA LYS A 157 4.22 -4.61 21.85
C LYS A 157 2.78 -4.60 21.33
N HIS A 158 2.30 -5.75 20.84
CA HIS A 158 1.00 -5.91 20.20
C HIS A 158 0.05 -6.69 21.08
N ILE A 159 -0.69 -5.98 21.93
CA ILE A 159 -1.71 -6.57 22.80
C ILE A 159 -3.03 -6.83 22.08
N GLU A 160 -3.19 -6.32 20.86
CA GLU A 160 -4.38 -6.51 20.03
C GLU A 160 -4.49 -7.95 19.47
N ALA A 161 -3.38 -8.69 19.44
CA ALA A 161 -3.31 -10.05 18.97
C ALA A 161 -2.78 -11.00 20.05
N LYS A 162 -3.31 -12.21 20.09
CA LYS A 162 -2.82 -13.25 20.99
C LYS A 162 -1.65 -13.99 20.32
N PHE A 163 -0.48 -13.94 20.94
CA PHE A 163 0.68 -14.69 20.49
C PHE A 163 0.78 -16.02 21.23
N CYS A 164 0.96 -17.11 20.49
CA CYS A 164 1.13 -18.43 21.08
C CYS A 164 2.11 -19.32 20.32
N LYS A 165 2.67 -20.29 21.03
CA LYS A 165 3.53 -21.34 20.49
C LYS A 165 2.82 -22.68 20.59
N LEU A 166 2.99 -23.52 19.57
CA LEU A 166 2.41 -24.84 19.54
C LEU A 166 3.40 -25.87 18.97
N ASN A 167 3.51 -27.02 19.65
CA ASN A 167 4.41 -28.10 19.26
C ASN A 167 3.73 -29.04 18.26
N VAL A 168 4.30 -29.13 17.06
CA VAL A 168 3.78 -29.94 15.94
C VAL A 168 3.69 -31.44 16.29
N VAL A 169 4.58 -31.95 17.15
CA VAL A 169 4.60 -33.37 17.56
C VAL A 169 3.42 -33.69 18.47
N ARG A 170 3.02 -32.75 19.34
CA ARG A 170 1.91 -32.92 20.27
C ARG A 170 0.55 -32.69 19.62
N CYS A 171 0.52 -31.85 18.58
CA CYS A 171 -0.70 -31.40 17.91
C CYS A 171 -0.70 -31.77 16.41
N PRO A 172 -0.75 -33.08 16.08
CA PRO A 172 -0.70 -33.54 14.69
C PRO A 172 -1.98 -33.20 13.91
N PHE A 173 -3.15 -33.18 14.55
CA PHE A 173 -4.43 -32.95 13.87
C PHE A 173 -4.54 -31.50 13.40
N LEU A 174 -4.10 -30.53 14.22
CA LEU A 174 -4.09 -29.13 13.81
C LEU A 174 -3.09 -28.88 12.67
N THR A 175 -1.92 -29.53 12.75
CA THR A 175 -0.87 -29.45 11.74
C THR A 175 -1.35 -29.97 10.38
N GLU A 176 -2.04 -31.12 10.38
CA GLU A 176 -2.60 -31.71 9.16
C GLU A 176 -3.74 -30.85 8.58
N ARG A 177 -4.65 -30.37 9.44
CA ARG A 177 -5.79 -29.54 9.03
C ARG A 177 -5.36 -28.20 8.43
N LEU A 178 -4.34 -27.57 8.99
CA LEU A 178 -3.76 -26.33 8.46
C LEU A 178 -2.70 -26.58 7.37
N ARG A 179 -2.45 -27.86 7.02
CA ARG A 179 -1.52 -28.30 5.97
C ARG A 179 -0.09 -27.78 6.15
N ILE A 180 0.38 -27.75 7.39
CA ILE A 180 1.71 -27.27 7.73
C ILE A 180 2.74 -28.35 7.41
N LYS A 181 3.57 -28.08 6.39
CA LYS A 181 4.61 -29.01 5.91
C LYS A 181 6.03 -28.62 6.31
N ILE A 182 6.27 -27.33 6.53
CA ILE A 182 7.60 -26.76 6.76
C ILE A 182 7.60 -26.13 8.16
N ILE A 183 8.69 -26.25 8.90
CA ILE A 183 8.84 -25.72 10.26
C ILE A 183 10.09 -24.82 10.30
N PRO A 184 10.05 -23.65 10.96
CA PRO A 184 8.88 -23.05 11.61
C PRO A 184 7.84 -22.52 10.62
N THR A 185 6.56 -22.56 10.99
CA THR A 185 5.49 -21.86 10.24
C THR A 185 4.68 -21.03 11.22
N ILE A 186 4.42 -19.77 10.87
CA ILE A 186 3.57 -18.88 11.66
C ILE A 186 2.22 -18.80 10.96
N ALA A 187 1.16 -19.24 11.64
CA ALA A 187 -0.21 -19.10 11.16
C ALA A 187 -0.80 -17.79 11.68
N LEU A 188 -1.32 -16.97 10.76
CA LEU A 188 -1.93 -15.68 11.05
C LEU A 188 -3.44 -15.82 10.90
N ILE A 189 -4.15 -15.74 12.03
CA ILE A 189 -5.60 -15.93 12.09
C ILE A 189 -6.22 -14.59 12.45
N VAL A 190 -7.15 -14.15 11.61
CA VAL A 190 -7.86 -12.89 11.75
C VAL A 190 -9.36 -13.18 11.69
N ASN A 191 -10.10 -12.72 12.69
CA ASN A 191 -11.54 -12.97 12.84
C ASN A 191 -11.91 -14.47 12.78
N GLY A 192 -11.09 -15.33 13.40
CA GLY A 192 -11.32 -16.78 13.45
C GLY A 192 -11.14 -17.51 12.12
N LYS A 193 -10.60 -16.85 11.09
CA LYS A 193 -10.22 -17.45 9.81
C LYS A 193 -8.71 -17.32 9.62
N THR A 194 -8.08 -18.36 9.08
CA THR A 194 -6.66 -18.28 8.73
C THR A 194 -6.49 -17.39 7.52
N ASN A 195 -5.81 -16.26 7.68
CA ASN A 195 -5.65 -15.27 6.65
C ASN A 195 -4.37 -15.51 5.83
N ASP A 196 -3.26 -15.75 6.52
CA ASP A 196 -1.94 -15.90 5.88
C ASP A 196 -1.04 -16.85 6.68
N TYR A 197 0.00 -17.35 6.03
CA TYR A 197 1.05 -18.18 6.64
C TYR A 197 2.43 -17.66 6.27
N ILE A 198 3.28 -17.46 7.29
CA ILE A 198 4.70 -17.20 7.08
C ILE A 198 5.41 -18.54 7.19
N VAL A 199 5.88 -19.05 6.06
CA VAL A 199 6.46 -20.41 5.96
C VAL A 199 7.98 -20.33 6.00
N GLY A 200 8.58 -20.87 7.05
CA GLY A 200 10.01 -20.85 7.27
C GLY A 200 10.55 -19.42 7.35
N PHE A 201 11.61 -19.17 6.59
CA PHE A 201 12.33 -17.89 6.55
C PHE A 201 12.28 -17.28 5.14
N THR A 202 11.58 -17.90 4.20
CA THR A 202 11.56 -17.48 2.79
C THR A 202 11.07 -16.04 2.65
N ASP A 203 9.99 -15.71 3.36
CA ASP A 203 9.39 -14.37 3.38
C ASP A 203 10.24 -13.34 4.17
N LEU A 204 11.20 -13.81 4.97
CA LEU A 204 12.10 -13.00 5.79
C LEU A 204 13.49 -12.85 5.14
N GLY A 205 13.61 -13.18 3.85
CA GLY A 205 14.86 -13.09 3.10
C GLY A 205 15.81 -14.26 3.30
N ASN A 206 15.31 -15.39 3.82
CA ASN A 206 16.02 -16.66 4.05
C ASN A 206 17.33 -16.50 4.84
N ARG A 207 17.36 -15.52 5.74
CA ARG A 207 18.48 -15.23 6.64
C ARG A 207 18.03 -15.47 8.08
N ASP A 208 18.89 -16.10 8.86
CA ASP A 208 18.61 -16.38 10.27
C ASP A 208 18.67 -15.10 11.13
N ASP A 209 19.39 -14.06 10.67
CA ASP A 209 19.62 -12.80 11.38
C ASP A 209 18.66 -11.66 10.96
N PHE A 210 17.35 -11.93 10.93
CA PHE A 210 16.35 -10.90 10.57
C PHE A 210 16.00 -10.02 11.79
N SER A 211 15.63 -8.75 11.55
CA SER A 211 15.20 -7.84 12.63
C SER A 211 13.75 -8.09 13.03
N THR A 212 13.41 -7.82 14.28
CA THR A 212 12.02 -7.93 14.79
C THR A 212 11.04 -7.09 13.96
N GLU A 213 11.49 -5.95 13.45
CA GLU A 213 10.71 -5.03 12.61
C GLU A 213 10.29 -5.66 11.28
N ILE A 214 11.15 -6.47 10.64
CA ILE A 214 10.82 -7.16 9.39
C ILE A 214 9.70 -8.18 9.63
N LEU A 215 9.80 -8.93 10.74
CA LEU A 215 8.76 -9.88 11.11
C LEU A 215 7.45 -9.16 11.48
N GLU A 216 7.54 -8.07 12.22
CA GLU A 216 6.40 -7.22 12.57
C GLU A 216 5.68 -6.71 11.31
N TYR A 217 6.43 -6.13 10.38
CA TYR A 217 5.90 -5.66 9.11
C TYR A 217 5.26 -6.81 8.32
N ARG A 218 5.89 -7.98 8.24
CA ARG A 218 5.31 -9.12 7.53
C ARG A 218 3.99 -9.59 8.15
N ILE A 219 3.89 -9.59 9.49
CA ILE A 219 2.66 -9.94 10.21
C ILE A 219 1.59 -8.86 10.00
N SER A 220 1.95 -7.58 9.98
CA SER A 220 1.00 -6.48 9.80
C SER A 220 0.35 -6.46 8.42
N LEU A 221 1.07 -6.93 7.38
CA LEU A 221 0.49 -7.13 6.04
C LEU A 221 -0.71 -8.09 6.03
N SER A 222 -0.78 -9.01 6.99
CA SER A 222 -1.93 -9.91 7.15
C SER A 222 -3.11 -9.27 7.91
N GLY A 223 -2.94 -8.05 8.45
CA GLY A 223 -3.95 -7.40 9.29
C GLY A 223 -4.11 -8.00 10.69
N ALA A 224 -3.24 -8.93 11.10
CA ALA A 224 -3.27 -9.50 12.45
C ALA A 224 -2.83 -8.51 13.54
N ILE A 225 -1.90 -7.61 13.21
CA ILE A 225 -1.37 -6.57 14.11
C ILE A 225 -1.35 -5.21 13.44
N THR A 226 -1.36 -4.15 14.25
CA THR A 226 -1.22 -2.77 13.75
C THR A 226 0.25 -2.39 13.75
N PHE A 227 0.81 -2.08 12.58
CA PHE A 227 2.17 -1.57 12.48
C PHE A 227 2.14 -0.05 12.56
N GLU A 228 2.70 0.48 13.65
CA GLU A 228 2.98 1.90 13.75
C GLU A 228 4.36 2.15 13.14
N GLU A 229 4.38 2.71 11.93
CA GLU A 229 5.62 3.24 11.36
C GLU A 229 6.12 4.33 12.30
N ASN A 230 7.18 4.00 13.03
CA ASN A 230 7.90 4.99 13.82
C ASN A 230 8.59 5.91 12.81
N LEU A 231 7.92 7.00 12.42
CA LEU A 231 8.48 8.08 11.61
C LEU A 231 9.50 8.87 12.44
N SER A 232 10.47 8.18 13.03
CA SER A 232 11.64 8.75 13.69
C SER A 232 12.83 8.72 12.73
N SER A 233 12.60 9.23 11.51
CA SER A 233 13.65 9.77 10.67
C SER A 233 13.31 11.23 10.43
N GLU A 234 14.12 12.13 10.95
CA GLU A 234 14.08 13.56 10.70
C GLU A 234 13.85 13.85 9.21
N ASN A 235 12.64 14.28 8.87
CA ASN A 235 12.43 15.14 7.72
C ASN A 235 11.61 16.32 8.23
N ASN A 236 12.33 17.29 8.80
CA ASN A 236 11.96 18.70 8.78
C ASN A 236 11.88 19.18 7.33
N LYS A 237 10.97 18.62 6.53
CA LYS A 237 10.52 19.25 5.29
C LYS A 237 9.20 19.90 5.62
N LYS A 238 9.30 21.09 6.23
CA LYS A 238 8.22 22.07 6.16
C LYS A 238 7.80 22.15 4.68
N PRO A 239 6.50 22.10 4.35
CA PRO A 239 6.08 22.34 2.98
C PRO A 239 6.62 23.71 2.56
N TRP A 240 7.26 23.76 1.39
CA TRP A 240 7.82 24.95 0.76
C TRP A 240 6.71 25.92 0.32
N LEU A 241 5.84 26.37 1.23
CA LEU A 241 4.83 27.40 0.94
C LEU A 241 4.40 28.09 2.24
N SER A 242 5.35 28.79 2.86
CA SER A 242 5.04 29.87 3.80
C SER A 242 6.26 30.76 4.05
N GLN A 243 6.64 31.56 3.05
CA GLN A 243 7.41 32.78 3.26
C GLN A 243 6.65 33.95 2.64
N VAL A 244 5.52 34.31 3.25
CA VAL A 244 5.05 35.69 3.21
C VAL A 244 5.62 36.37 4.46
N SER A 245 6.71 37.10 4.29
CA SER A 245 7.30 37.93 5.33
C SER A 245 6.35 39.08 5.68
N LYS A 246 5.77 39.07 6.88
CA LYS A 246 5.10 40.24 7.46
C LYS A 246 6.16 41.28 7.86
N PRO A 247 6.00 42.59 7.57
CA PRO A 247 6.93 43.61 8.00
C PRO A 247 6.88 43.80 9.54
N LYS A 248 8.07 43.88 10.15
CA LYS A 248 8.28 44.04 11.59
C LYS A 248 7.81 45.42 12.06
N THR A 249 6.86 45.45 12.98
CA THR A 249 6.56 46.65 13.80
C THR A 249 7.59 46.76 14.93
N ILE A 250 8.07 47.98 15.14
CA ILE A 250 9.15 48.39 16.05
C ILE A 250 8.77 48.04 17.51
N LYS A 251 9.67 47.33 18.22
CA LYS A 251 9.54 46.97 19.64
C LYS A 251 10.36 47.95 20.47
N GLY A 252 9.70 48.69 21.38
CA GLY A 252 10.33 49.49 22.44
C GLY A 252 10.87 48.61 23.60
N PRO A 253 11.65 49.20 24.54
CA PRO A 253 12.65 48.46 25.31
C PRO A 253 12.16 47.83 26.62
N ASN A 254 12.95 46.84 27.03
CA ASN A 254 12.97 45.98 28.21
C ASN A 254 12.43 46.54 29.55
N GLY A 255 11.81 45.65 30.33
CA GLY A 255 11.60 45.80 31.76
C GLY A 255 11.18 44.51 32.48
N LEU A 256 12.13 43.93 33.20
CA LEU A 256 12.04 43.28 34.53
C LEU A 256 11.43 41.88 34.73
N ASN A 257 12.21 41.09 35.47
CA ASN A 257 11.97 39.78 36.05
C ASN A 257 10.84 39.79 37.11
N SER A 258 10.12 38.69 37.25
CA SER A 258 9.72 38.18 38.58
C SER A 258 9.53 36.67 38.55
N ASP A 259 10.33 36.02 39.38
CA ASP A 259 10.29 34.64 39.84
C ASP A 259 9.15 34.54 40.87
N ASP A 260 8.24 33.56 40.76
CA ASP A 260 7.31 33.25 41.85
C ASP A 260 7.06 31.73 41.89
N SER A 261 7.54 31.15 42.97
CA SER A 261 7.26 29.80 43.44
C SER A 261 6.21 29.92 44.53
N ASP A 262 5.13 29.14 44.47
CA ASP A 262 4.27 28.91 45.63
C ASP A 262 3.98 27.40 45.77
N GLU A 263 4.41 26.88 46.92
CA GLU A 263 4.01 25.61 47.54
C GLU A 263 2.64 25.78 48.21
N ASP A 264 1.81 24.74 48.18
CA ASP A 264 0.90 24.32 49.26
C ASP A 264 0.49 22.86 49.05
#